data_AF-A0A8H7E4F4-F1
#
_entry.id   AF-A0A8H7E4F4-F1
#
_cell.length_a   1.000
_cell.length_b   1.000
_cell.length_c   1.000
_cell.angle_alpha   90.00
_cell.angle_beta   90.00
_cell.angle_gamma   90.00
#
_symmetry.space_group_name_H-M   'P 1'
#
loop_
_entity.id
_entity.type
_entity.pdbx_description
1 polymer ?
#
loop_
_entity_poly.entity_id
_entity_poly.type
_entity_poly.pdbx_seq_one_letter_code
_entity_poly.pdbx_strand_id
1 'polypeptide(L)'
;MELSNAAAWLESLGYVHTDIRPPNLLLDSRDHLKLSDFDSMAEIGTLADGAAPPWARVLGPEAGSEEGTFGLNGARSEQFAIGSILYCMTRGFEPYEDEDFGHTESTIVIDRLQHMMFPDLHEGHLDRIIERCWKGNFVLLKDLAVKTKLLRGAVGLPRAASFETGYRLERQKECQRLVDLGLLVND
;
A
#
# COMPACT_ATOMS: atom_id res chain seq x y z
N MET A 1 11.97 3.58 -1.58
CA MET A 1 11.34 2.34 -2.06
C MET A 1 10.42 2.63 -3.24
N GLU A 2 10.36 1.75 -4.25
CA GLU A 2 9.54 1.94 -5.46
C GLU A 2 8.03 1.94 -5.17
N LEU A 3 7.54 1.02 -4.34
CA LEU A 3 6.13 0.96 -3.93
C LEU A 3 5.62 2.29 -3.34
N SER A 4 6.33 2.87 -2.37
CA SER A 4 5.92 4.16 -1.79
C SER A 4 5.97 5.31 -2.80
N ASN A 5 6.84 5.25 -3.82
CA ASN A 5 6.84 6.28 -4.88
C ASN A 5 5.62 6.10 -5.80
N ALA A 6 5.22 4.87 -6.11
CA ALA A 6 4.02 4.59 -6.90
C ALA A 6 2.75 5.08 -6.18
N ALA A 7 2.61 4.77 -4.89
CA ALA A 7 1.48 5.23 -4.08
C ALA A 7 1.46 6.77 -3.93
N ALA A 8 2.62 7.40 -3.72
CA ALA A 8 2.72 8.87 -3.70
C ALA A 8 2.40 9.52 -5.05
N TRP A 9 2.66 8.82 -6.16
CA TRP A 9 2.27 9.28 -7.48
C TRP A 9 0.74 9.20 -7.68
N LEU A 10 0.10 8.10 -7.28
CA LEU A 10 -1.37 8.01 -7.28
C LEU A 10 -2.01 9.10 -6.41
N GLU A 11 -1.47 9.32 -5.20
CA GLU A 11 -1.94 10.39 -4.31
C GLU A 11 -1.86 11.76 -4.99
N SER A 12 -0.81 12.00 -5.79
CA SER A 12 -0.67 13.26 -6.54
C SER A 12 -1.69 13.44 -7.67
N LEU A 13 -2.36 12.35 -8.08
CA LEU A 13 -3.46 12.35 -9.04
C LEU A 13 -4.83 12.44 -8.36
N GLY A 14 -4.91 12.42 -7.03
CA GLY A 14 -6.16 12.43 -6.27
C GLY A 14 -6.73 11.05 -5.95
N TYR A 15 -5.97 9.97 -6.20
CA TYR A 15 -6.43 8.60 -6.04
C TYR A 15 -5.58 7.79 -5.06
N VAL A 16 -6.16 6.70 -4.56
CA VAL A 16 -5.46 5.63 -3.84
C VAL A 16 -5.68 4.29 -4.54
N HIS A 17 -4.77 3.34 -4.31
CA HIS A 17 -4.87 2.02 -4.93
C HIS A 17 -5.94 1.12 -4.29
N THR A 18 -6.12 1.25 -2.97
CA THR A 18 -7.04 0.46 -2.10
C THR A 18 -6.70 -1.02 -1.93
N ASP A 19 -6.07 -1.66 -2.91
CA ASP A 19 -5.68 -3.08 -2.86
C ASP A 19 -4.16 -3.32 -2.95
N ILE A 20 -3.37 -2.62 -2.11
CA ILE A 20 -1.91 -2.88 -2.02
C ILE A 20 -1.67 -4.18 -1.24
N ARG A 21 -1.28 -5.23 -1.95
CA ARG A 21 -1.01 -6.58 -1.39
C ARG A 21 -0.04 -7.36 -2.29
N PRO A 22 0.61 -8.43 -1.79
CA PRO A 22 1.65 -9.14 -2.55
C PRO A 22 1.23 -9.62 -3.96
N PRO A 23 0.00 -10.12 -4.20
CA PRO A 23 -0.46 -10.47 -5.55
C PRO A 23 -0.41 -9.32 -6.57
N ASN A 24 -0.50 -8.07 -6.11
CA ASN A 24 -0.53 -6.86 -6.94
C ASN A 24 0.84 -6.17 -7.03
N LEU A 25 1.90 -6.82 -6.50
CA LEU A 25 3.28 -6.34 -6.56
C LEU A 25 4.10 -7.25 -7.47
N LEU A 26 4.27 -6.83 -8.72
CA LEU A 26 5.06 -7.56 -9.70
C LEU A 26 6.53 -7.13 -9.66
N LEU A 27 7.41 -8.00 -10.15
CA LEU A 27 8.83 -7.69 -10.38
C LEU A 27 9.12 -7.81 -11.87
N ASP A 28 9.84 -6.83 -12.43
CA ASP A 28 10.39 -6.96 -13.77
C ASP A 28 11.70 -7.76 -13.79
N SER A 29 12.27 -8.00 -14.97
CA SER A 29 13.50 -8.80 -15.15
C SER A 29 14.76 -8.18 -14.55
N ARG A 30 14.65 -6.99 -13.94
CA ARG A 30 15.74 -6.30 -13.23
C ARG A 30 15.40 -6.06 -11.76
N ASP A 31 14.43 -6.81 -11.24
CA ASP A 31 13.97 -6.74 -9.85
C ASP A 31 13.37 -5.37 -9.47
N HIS A 32 12.86 -4.59 -10.44
CA HIS A 32 12.06 -3.41 -10.12
C HIS A 32 10.62 -3.78 -9.85
N LEU A 33 10.08 -3.25 -8.75
CA LEU A 33 8.69 -3.41 -8.35
C LEU A 33 7.78 -2.61 -9.27
N LYS A 34 6.70 -3.26 -9.74
CA LYS A 34 5.56 -2.63 -10.42
C LYS A 34 4.32 -2.89 -9.59
N LEU A 35 3.60 -1.81 -9.29
CA LEU A 35 2.24 -1.89 -8.75
C LEU A 35 1.28 -2.16 -9.92
N SER A 36 0.41 -3.15 -9.77
CA SER A 36 -0.57 -3.58 -10.78
C SER A 36 -1.97 -3.70 -10.17
N ASP A 37 -2.97 -3.98 -11.02
CA ASP A 37 -4.38 -4.17 -10.64
C ASP A 37 -5.02 -2.91 -10.05
N PHE A 38 -5.35 -1.98 -10.95
CA PHE A 38 -5.90 -0.66 -10.61
C PHE A 38 -7.44 -0.64 -10.62
N ASP A 39 -8.08 -1.80 -10.72
CA ASP A 39 -9.54 -1.90 -10.89
C ASP A 39 -10.31 -1.45 -9.64
N SER A 40 -9.65 -1.46 -8.48
CA SER A 40 -10.22 -1.02 -7.20
C SER A 40 -9.82 0.41 -6.79
N MET A 41 -9.17 1.18 -7.68
CA MET A 41 -8.77 2.55 -7.35
C MET A 41 -9.97 3.40 -6.91
N ALA A 42 -9.73 4.25 -5.91
CA ALA A 42 -10.76 5.14 -5.39
C ALA A 42 -10.24 6.57 -5.23
N GLU A 43 -11.13 7.54 -5.33
CA GLU A 43 -10.82 8.94 -5.04
C GLU A 43 -10.53 9.11 -3.54
N ILE A 44 -9.53 9.92 -3.22
CA ILE A 44 -9.19 10.24 -1.83
C ILE A 44 -10.39 10.90 -1.13
N GLY A 45 -10.67 10.45 0.09
CA GLY A 45 -11.78 10.97 0.90
C GLY A 45 -13.11 10.23 0.72
N THR A 46 -13.20 9.28 -0.19
CA THR A 46 -14.31 8.32 -0.25
C THR A 46 -14.25 7.33 0.91
N LEU A 47 -15.37 6.68 1.24
CA LEU A 47 -15.39 5.61 2.25
C LEU A 47 -14.53 4.44 1.76
N ALA A 48 -13.68 3.91 2.63
CA ALA A 48 -12.90 2.72 2.32
C ALA A 48 -13.76 1.47 2.53
N ASP A 49 -13.85 0.62 1.49
CA ASP A 49 -14.47 -0.70 1.60
C ASP A 49 -13.60 -1.67 2.42
N GLY A 50 -12.30 -1.37 2.52
CA GLY A 50 -11.30 -2.16 3.22
C GLY A 50 -10.74 -3.30 2.39
N ALA A 51 -9.94 -4.14 3.05
CA ALA A 51 -9.35 -5.34 2.49
C ALA A 51 -9.19 -6.38 3.60
N ALA A 52 -8.88 -7.62 3.23
CA ALA A 52 -8.52 -8.64 4.22
C ALA A 52 -7.27 -8.19 5.02
N PRO A 53 -7.20 -8.49 6.33
CA PRO A 53 -5.94 -8.41 7.07
C PRO A 53 -4.85 -9.22 6.36
N PRO A 54 -3.57 -8.82 6.44
CA PRO A 54 -3.03 -7.66 7.17
C PRO A 54 -2.97 -6.37 6.31
N TRP A 55 -3.67 -6.31 5.18
CA TRP A 55 -3.54 -5.22 4.19
C TRP A 55 -4.37 -3.99 4.54
N ALA A 56 -5.47 -4.18 5.26
CA ALA A 56 -6.29 -3.10 5.81
C ALA A 56 -6.58 -3.33 7.29
N ARG A 57 -6.99 -2.25 7.96
CA ARG A 57 -7.30 -2.22 9.39
C ARG A 57 -8.65 -1.57 9.63
N VAL A 58 -9.53 -2.28 10.32
CA VAL A 58 -10.73 -1.69 10.92
C VAL A 58 -10.28 -0.74 12.02
N LEU A 59 -10.83 0.47 12.04
CA LEU A 59 -10.49 1.49 13.01
C LEU A 59 -11.00 1.10 14.40
N GLY A 60 -10.16 1.34 15.41
CA GLY A 60 -10.50 1.11 16.80
C GLY A 60 -11.10 2.34 17.48
N PRO A 61 -11.20 2.33 18.81
CA PRO A 61 -11.77 3.42 19.59
C PRO A 61 -11.08 4.78 19.37
N GLU A 62 -9.82 4.78 18.91
CA GLU A 62 -9.09 6.02 18.60
C GLU A 62 -9.73 6.86 17.49
N ALA A 63 -10.58 6.26 16.66
CA ALA A 63 -11.25 6.92 15.55
C ALA A 63 -12.62 7.51 15.91
N GLY A 64 -13.10 7.34 17.15
CA GLY A 64 -14.36 7.90 17.62
C GLY A 64 -15.55 7.43 16.78
N SER A 65 -16.21 8.34 16.05
CA SER A 65 -17.40 8.01 15.26
C SER A 65 -17.13 7.07 14.07
N GLU A 66 -15.86 6.90 13.67
CA GLU A 66 -15.48 5.98 12.60
C GLU A 66 -15.03 4.59 13.13
N GLU A 67 -15.09 4.37 14.45
CA GLU A 67 -14.81 3.06 15.06
C GLU A 67 -15.64 1.95 14.40
N GLY A 68 -14.99 0.82 14.10
CA GLY A 68 -15.63 -0.32 13.44
C GLY A 68 -15.76 -0.19 11.91
N THR A 69 -15.29 0.92 11.33
CA THR A 69 -15.20 1.12 9.86
C THR A 69 -13.74 1.05 9.39
N PHE A 70 -13.50 1.05 8.08
CA PHE A 70 -12.15 1.27 7.54
C PHE A 70 -11.78 2.75 7.39
N GLY A 71 -12.66 3.68 7.79
CA GLY A 71 -12.50 5.13 7.61
C GLY A 71 -12.51 5.57 6.15
N LEU A 72 -11.89 6.71 5.87
CA LEU A 72 -11.73 7.23 4.51
C LEU A 72 -10.49 6.68 3.80
N ASN A 73 -10.61 6.53 2.49
CA ASN A 73 -9.53 6.28 1.55
C ASN A 73 -8.53 7.45 1.55
N GLY A 74 -7.25 7.15 1.72
CA GLY A 74 -6.21 8.17 1.72
C GLY A 74 -4.86 7.65 2.20
N ALA A 75 -3.96 8.57 2.56
CA ALA A 75 -2.61 8.22 2.99
C ALA A 75 -2.59 7.21 4.16
N ARG A 76 -3.56 7.29 5.10
CA ARG A 76 -3.65 6.38 6.25
C ARG A 76 -3.91 4.93 5.83
N SER A 77 -4.86 4.67 4.93
CA SER A 77 -5.18 3.31 4.48
C SER A 77 -4.02 2.72 3.66
N GLU A 78 -3.50 3.48 2.70
CA GLU A 78 -2.39 3.03 1.84
C GLU A 78 -1.10 2.78 2.62
N GLN A 79 -0.74 3.67 3.55
CA GLN A 79 0.48 3.48 4.32
C GLN A 79 0.39 2.27 5.26
N PHE A 80 -0.82 1.93 5.75
CA PHE A 80 -1.03 0.72 6.55
C PHE A 80 -0.65 -0.54 5.74
N ALA A 81 -1.20 -0.66 4.52
CA ALA A 81 -0.86 -1.74 3.60
C ALA A 81 0.64 -1.79 3.28
N ILE A 82 1.25 -0.62 2.99
CA ILE A 82 2.70 -0.53 2.73
C ILE A 82 3.52 -0.96 3.96
N GLY A 83 3.09 -0.61 5.18
CA GLY A 83 3.72 -1.06 6.42
C GLY A 83 3.70 -2.58 6.56
N SER A 84 2.56 -3.20 6.27
CA SER A 84 2.42 -4.66 6.27
C SER A 84 3.29 -5.33 5.21
N ILE A 85 3.38 -4.78 4.00
CA ILE A 85 4.32 -5.26 2.96
C ILE A 85 5.77 -5.19 3.43
N LEU A 86 6.18 -4.07 4.05
CA LEU A 86 7.54 -3.92 4.59
C LEU A 86 7.82 -4.94 5.70
N TYR A 87 6.84 -5.23 6.55
CA TYR A 87 6.94 -6.30 7.54
C TYR A 87 7.18 -7.65 6.87
N CYS A 88 6.31 -8.05 5.94
CA CYS A 88 6.43 -9.30 5.18
C CYS A 88 7.80 -9.45 4.53
N MET A 89 8.27 -8.41 3.85
CA MET A 89 9.57 -8.43 3.17
C MET A 89 10.76 -8.59 4.12
N THR A 90 10.64 -8.12 5.37
CA THR A 90 11.75 -8.16 6.34
C THR A 90 11.70 -9.35 7.29
N ARG A 91 10.55 -10.01 7.43
CA ARG A 91 10.34 -11.16 8.31
C ARG A 91 10.16 -12.48 7.55
N GLY A 92 9.66 -12.41 6.33
CA GLY A 92 9.37 -13.58 5.49
C GLY A 92 7.96 -14.17 5.68
N PHE A 93 7.12 -13.52 6.49
CA PHE A 93 5.76 -13.94 6.82
C PHE A 93 4.88 -12.71 7.14
N GLU A 94 3.56 -12.84 7.02
CA GLU A 94 2.56 -11.82 7.31
C GLU A 94 2.50 -11.48 8.82
N PRO A 95 2.12 -10.24 9.21
CA PRO A 95 1.85 -9.92 10.60
C PRO A 95 0.97 -10.99 11.28
N TYR A 96 1.52 -11.62 12.32
CA TYR A 96 0.90 -12.68 13.11
C TYR A 96 0.80 -14.08 12.48
N GLU A 97 1.31 -14.29 11.26
CA GLU A 97 1.31 -15.62 10.62
C GLU A 97 2.15 -16.68 11.37
N ASP A 98 3.13 -16.25 12.17
CA ASP A 98 3.99 -17.11 12.97
C ASP A 98 3.41 -17.47 14.35
N GLU A 99 2.25 -16.93 14.71
CA GLU A 99 1.55 -17.23 15.96
C GLU A 99 0.42 -18.26 15.75
N ASP A 100 0.34 -19.26 16.63
CA ASP A 100 -0.74 -20.25 16.59
C ASP A 100 -1.94 -19.79 17.42
N PHE A 101 -3.01 -19.38 16.72
CA PHE A 101 -4.29 -19.00 17.32
C PHE A 101 -5.40 -20.04 17.12
N GLY A 102 -5.07 -21.22 16.59
CA GLY A 102 -6.05 -22.23 16.19
C GLY A 102 -7.14 -21.67 15.26
N HIS A 103 -8.38 -22.14 15.43
CA HIS A 103 -9.51 -21.80 14.53
C HIS A 103 -9.99 -20.34 14.59
N THR A 104 -9.45 -19.52 15.49
CA THR A 104 -9.87 -18.13 15.73
C THR A 104 -8.86 -17.09 15.24
N GLU A 105 -7.83 -17.53 14.51
CA GLU A 105 -6.73 -16.70 13.99
C GLU A 105 -7.21 -15.40 13.34
N SER A 106 -8.08 -15.47 12.34
CA SER A 106 -8.51 -14.26 11.61
C SER A 106 -9.23 -13.26 12.52
N THR A 107 -10.05 -13.71 13.49
CA THR A 107 -10.73 -12.82 14.43
C THR A 107 -9.75 -12.16 15.39
N ILE A 108 -8.76 -12.91 15.88
CA ILE A 108 -7.74 -12.39 16.81
C ILE A 108 -6.84 -11.37 16.10
N VAL A 109 -6.45 -11.64 14.85
CA VAL A 109 -5.65 -10.70 14.04
C VAL A 109 -6.43 -9.41 13.78
N ILE A 110 -7.71 -9.50 13.40
CA ILE A 110 -8.57 -8.31 13.22
C ILE A 110 -8.65 -7.50 14.51
N ASP A 111 -8.93 -8.16 15.65
CA ASP A 111 -9.04 -7.51 16.96
C ASP A 111 -7.73 -6.82 17.37
N ARG A 112 -6.59 -7.50 17.22
CA ARG A 112 -5.25 -6.94 17.51
C ARG A 112 -4.97 -5.71 16.68
N LEU A 113 -5.11 -5.82 15.36
CA LEU A 113 -4.88 -4.70 14.45
C LEU A 113 -5.85 -3.55 14.76
N GLN A 114 -7.13 -3.83 15.01
CA GLN A 114 -8.12 -2.80 15.36
C GLN A 114 -7.70 -1.99 16.60
N HIS A 115 -7.17 -2.65 17.62
CA HIS A 115 -6.69 -2.02 18.85
C HIS A 115 -5.24 -1.50 18.77
N MET A 116 -4.65 -1.44 17.58
CA MET A 116 -3.25 -1.06 17.36
C MET A 116 -2.24 -1.90 18.16
N MET A 117 -2.60 -3.13 18.49
CA MET A 117 -1.65 -4.15 18.92
C MET A 117 -1.00 -4.66 17.64
N PHE A 118 0.30 -4.43 17.49
CA PHE A 118 1.09 -4.84 16.33
C PHE A 118 2.16 -5.85 16.75
N PRO A 119 2.68 -6.70 15.84
CA PRO A 119 3.78 -7.60 16.15
C PRO A 119 5.00 -6.84 16.68
N ASP A 120 5.83 -7.52 17.47
CA ASP A 120 7.03 -6.93 18.02
C ASP A 120 7.99 -6.47 16.91
N LEU A 121 8.40 -5.21 17.01
CA LEU A 121 9.34 -4.57 16.11
C LEU A 121 10.66 -4.34 16.85
N HIS A 122 11.78 -4.51 16.16
CA HIS A 122 13.08 -4.12 16.71
C HIS A 122 13.28 -2.59 16.58
N GLU A 123 14.42 -2.05 17.03
CA GLU A 123 14.67 -0.60 17.00
C GLU A 123 15.31 -0.09 15.69
N GLY A 124 15.23 -0.90 14.61
CA GLY A 124 15.81 -0.60 13.31
C GLY A 124 15.16 0.56 12.58
N HIS A 125 15.86 1.15 11.62
CA HIS A 125 15.28 2.23 10.79
C HIS A 125 14.06 1.77 9.98
N LEU A 126 14.04 0.51 9.51
CA LEU A 126 12.90 -0.08 8.80
C LEU A 126 11.71 -0.27 9.74
N ASP A 127 11.96 -0.81 10.92
CA ASP A 127 10.94 -1.04 11.94
C ASP A 127 10.24 0.26 12.35
N ARG A 128 10.99 1.35 12.53
CA ARG A 128 10.41 2.68 12.79
C ARG A 128 9.56 3.21 11.64
N ILE A 129 9.81 2.79 10.40
CA ILE A 129 8.96 3.14 9.25
C ILE A 129 7.69 2.29 9.29
N ILE A 130 7.81 0.98 9.53
CA ILE A 130 6.67 0.05 9.66
C ILE A 130 5.73 0.54 10.76
N GLU A 131 6.25 0.85 11.95
CA GLU A 131 5.45 1.35 13.07
C GLU A 131 4.70 2.64 12.71
N ARG A 132 5.40 3.60 12.10
CA ARG A 132 4.80 4.88 11.67
C ARG A 132 3.73 4.68 10.61
N CYS A 133 3.93 3.75 9.68
CA CYS A 133 2.92 3.35 8.71
C CYS A 133 1.67 2.80 9.41
N TRP A 134 1.82 1.81 10.28
CA TRP A 134 0.67 1.22 10.97
C TRP A 134 -0.09 2.20 11.87
N LYS A 135 0.61 3.17 12.46
CA LYS A 135 0.03 4.26 13.26
C LYS A 135 -0.48 5.45 12.44
N GLY A 136 -0.38 5.43 11.10
CA GLY A 136 -0.87 6.51 10.25
C GLY A 136 -0.09 7.82 10.39
N ASN A 137 1.21 7.78 10.72
CA ASN A 137 2.01 8.95 11.04
C ASN A 137 2.64 9.66 9.83
N PHE A 138 2.26 9.29 8.61
CA PHE A 138 2.55 10.05 7.40
C PHE A 138 1.27 10.74 6.93
N VAL A 139 1.26 12.08 6.95
CA VAL A 139 0.11 12.86 6.48
C VAL A 139 -0.08 12.68 4.98
N LEU A 140 1.03 12.60 4.23
CA LEU A 140 1.05 12.37 2.80
C LEU A 140 1.97 11.19 2.46
N LEU A 141 1.61 10.40 1.46
CA LEU A 141 2.43 9.29 0.95
C LEU A 141 3.74 9.76 0.36
N LYS A 142 3.82 11.01 -0.12
CA LYS A 142 5.10 11.63 -0.52
C LYS A 142 6.11 11.69 0.64
N ASP A 143 5.66 11.87 1.87
CA ASP A 143 6.54 11.95 3.04
C ASP A 143 7.09 10.56 3.39
N LEU A 144 6.26 9.52 3.25
CA LEU A 144 6.69 8.13 3.32
C LEU A 144 7.71 7.81 2.22
N ALA A 145 7.45 8.22 0.97
CA ALA A 145 8.36 8.01 -0.15
C ALA A 145 9.73 8.68 0.05
N VAL A 146 9.76 9.89 0.63
CA VAL A 146 11.01 10.55 1.03
C VAL A 146 11.71 9.77 2.12
N LYS A 147 10.98 9.31 3.15
CA LYS A 147 11.58 8.57 4.27
C LYS A 147 12.18 7.23 3.83
N THR A 148 11.51 6.48 2.96
CA THR A 148 12.00 5.18 2.46
C THR A 148 13.14 5.30 1.45
N LYS A 149 13.39 6.49 0.89
CA LYS A 149 14.59 6.75 0.06
C LYS A 149 15.88 6.81 0.89
N LEU A 150 15.77 7.07 2.20
CA LEU A 150 16.90 7.17 3.11
C LEU A 150 17.33 5.81 3.69
N LEU A 151 16.65 4.73 3.31
CA LEU A 151 17.01 3.38 3.73
C LEU A 151 18.35 2.93 3.13
N ARG A 152 19.18 2.26 3.92
CA ARG A 152 20.45 1.68 3.44
C ARG A 152 20.13 0.69 2.31
N GLY A 153 20.91 0.74 1.23
CA GLY A 153 20.66 -0.06 0.01
C GLY A 153 19.77 0.62 -1.03
N ALA A 154 18.99 1.65 -0.67
CA ALA A 154 18.24 2.45 -1.64
C ALA A 154 19.16 3.38 -2.47
N VAL A 155 20.33 3.72 -1.92
CA VAL A 155 21.36 4.55 -2.58
C VAL A 155 22.36 3.61 -3.25
N GLY A 156 22.11 3.24 -4.51
CA GLY A 156 23.03 2.43 -5.31
C GLY A 156 22.38 1.49 -6.31
N LEU A 157 21.10 1.14 -6.11
CA LEU A 157 20.34 0.39 -7.11
C LEU A 157 20.04 1.29 -8.33
N PRO A 158 20.09 0.75 -9.56
CA PRO A 158 19.59 1.45 -10.74
C PRO A 158 18.17 1.95 -10.43
N ARG A 159 17.82 3.15 -10.90
CA ARG A 159 16.40 3.53 -10.88
C ARG A 159 15.71 2.75 -12.00
N ALA A 160 14.47 2.33 -11.76
CA ALA A 160 13.62 1.83 -12.83
C ALA A 160 13.70 2.82 -14.01
N ALA A 161 14.14 2.34 -15.16
CA ALA A 161 14.19 3.16 -16.36
C ALA A 161 12.75 3.53 -16.72
N SER A 162 12.49 4.81 -16.96
CA SER A 162 11.22 5.21 -17.55
C SER A 162 11.08 4.53 -18.91
N PHE A 163 9.90 4.00 -19.22
CA PHE A 163 9.59 3.56 -20.57
C PHE A 163 9.91 4.67 -21.58
N GLU A 164 10.42 4.28 -22.73
CA GLU A 164 10.69 5.20 -23.83
C GLU A 164 9.44 6.05 -24.11
N THR A 165 9.64 7.35 -24.35
CA THR A 165 8.54 8.29 -24.57
C THR A 165 7.66 7.85 -25.74
N GLY A 166 8.25 7.27 -26.79
CA GLY A 166 7.51 6.71 -27.93
C GLY A 166 6.56 5.60 -27.51
N TYR A 167 7.05 4.62 -26.73
CA TYR A 167 6.24 3.52 -26.20
C TYR A 167 5.09 4.04 -25.33
N ARG A 168 5.35 4.98 -24.41
CA ARG A 168 4.32 5.57 -23.55
C ARG A 168 3.21 6.26 -24.35
N LEU A 169 3.58 7.06 -25.34
CA LEU A 169 2.62 7.74 -26.21
C LEU A 169 1.80 6.75 -27.05
N GLU A 170 2.43 5.68 -27.53
CA GLU A 170 1.75 4.63 -28.29
C GLU A 170 0.72 3.91 -27.42
N ARG A 171 1.10 3.48 -26.21
CA ARG A 171 0.18 2.84 -25.27
C ARG A 171 -0.95 3.77 -24.86
N GLN A 172 -0.67 5.06 -24.62
CA GLN A 172 -1.69 6.05 -24.30
C GLN A 172 -2.70 6.23 -25.44
N LYS A 173 -2.24 6.28 -26.69
CA LYS A 173 -3.12 6.35 -27.87
C LYS A 173 -4.00 5.11 -27.99
N GLU A 174 -3.43 3.93 -27.73
CA GLU A 174 -4.20 2.69 -27.77
C GLU A 174 -5.26 2.63 -26.67
N CYS A 175 -4.92 3.02 -25.43
CA CYS A 175 -5.91 3.12 -24.35
C CYS A 175 -7.03 4.11 -24.70
N GLN A 176 -6.68 5.30 -25.22
CA GLN A 176 -7.68 6.28 -25.66
C GLN A 176 -8.59 5.70 -26.74
N ARG A 177 -8.02 4.99 -27.73
CA ARG A 177 -8.80 4.32 -28.78
C ARG A 177 -9.77 3.29 -28.21
N LEU A 178 -9.37 2.53 -27.19
CA LEU A 178 -10.24 1.55 -26.54
C LEU A 178 -11.37 2.20 -25.75
N VAL A 179 -11.11 3.32 -25.07
CA VAL A 179 -12.14 4.16 -24.43
C VAL A 179 -13.12 4.71 -25.47
N ASP A 180 -12.62 5.27 -26.57
CA ASP A 180 -13.46 5.83 -27.64
C ASP A 180 -14.35 4.77 -28.30
N LEU A 181 -13.92 3.50 -28.29
CA LEU A 181 -14.69 2.35 -28.77
C LEU A 181 -15.68 1.78 -27.72
N GLY A 182 -15.70 2.33 -26.50
CA GLY A 182 -16.52 1.82 -25.39
C GLY A 182 -16.08 0.46 -24.86
N LEU A 183 -14.84 0.03 -25.17
CA LEU A 183 -14.27 -1.22 -24.66
C LEU A 183 -13.62 -1.05 -23.28
N LEU A 184 -13.31 0.19 -22.92
CA LEU A 184 -12.97 0.63 -21.57
C LEU A 184 -14.01 1.67 -21.17
N VAL A 185 -14.70 1.45 -20.05
CA VAL A 185 -15.71 2.38 -19.54
C VAL A 185 -14.99 3.39 -18.66
N ASN A 186 -15.23 4.69 -18.90
CA ASN A 186 -14.91 5.71 -17.91
C ASN A 186 -16.08 5.75 -16.94
N ASP A 187 -15.90 5.17 -15.76
CA ASP A 187 -16.81 5.40 -14.63
C ASP A 187 -16.52 6.77 -13.98
#